data_AF-D0MYT0-F1
#
_entry.id   AF-D0MYT0-F1
#
_cell.length_a   1.000
_cell.length_b   1.000
_cell.length_c   1.000
_cell.angle_alpha   90.00
_cell.angle_beta   90.00
_cell.angle_gamma   90.00
#
_symmetry.space_group_name_H-M   'P 1'
#
loop_
_entity.id
_entity.type
_entity.pdbx_description
1 polymer ?
#
loop_
_entity_poly.entity_id
_entity_poly.type
_entity_poly.pdbx_seq_one_letter_code
_entity_poly.pdbx_strand_id
1 'polypeptide(L)'
;MCRKFLKNECDDPNCLLSHQHDENKVPDCKMFLRGACTREGCKYRHVKVSATAELCEQFMKGYCPKGEACPLRHELPRKAPTTTVSPQNSTCNSSTGKPATVAGTGSPKNDNEELAIRPNIRFASKHSAGFPSLFDGLRPSGK
;
A
#
# COMPACT_ATOMS: atom_id res chain seq x y z
N MET A 1 0.75 -21.50 6.41
CA MET A 1 -0.20 -20.46 6.00
C MET A 1 -0.03 -20.16 4.52
N CYS A 2 -1.10 -20.19 3.74
CA CYS A 2 -1.04 -19.94 2.29
C CYS A 2 -0.82 -18.46 1.98
N ARG A 3 0.32 -18.12 1.36
CA ARG A 3 0.64 -16.72 1.00
C ARG A 3 -0.27 -16.16 -0.09
N LYS A 4 -0.88 -17.02 -0.93
CA LYS A 4 -1.89 -16.63 -1.92
C LYS A 4 -3.24 -16.35 -1.26
N PHE A 5 -3.66 -17.17 -0.29
CA PHE A 5 -4.86 -16.92 0.50
C PHE A 5 -4.81 -15.57 1.23
N LEU A 6 -3.67 -15.18 1.81
CA LEU A 6 -3.51 -13.81 2.36
C LEU A 6 -3.66 -12.69 1.31
N LYS A 7 -3.56 -12.99 0.01
CA LYS A 7 -3.82 -12.03 -1.07
C LYS A 7 -5.24 -12.14 -1.63
N ASN A 8 -6.05 -13.09 -1.16
CA ASN A 8 -7.32 -13.52 -1.74
C ASN A 8 -7.14 -14.09 -3.17
N GLU A 9 -6.03 -14.79 -3.41
CA GLU A 9 -5.57 -15.31 -4.72
C GLU A 9 -5.51 -16.86 -4.73
N CYS A 10 -6.19 -17.52 -3.78
CA CYS A 10 -6.28 -18.97 -3.67
C CYS A 10 -7.52 -19.32 -2.84
N ASP A 11 -8.38 -20.16 -3.42
CA ASP A 11 -9.64 -20.65 -2.85
C ASP A 11 -9.67 -22.19 -2.81
N ASP A 12 -8.59 -22.83 -3.27
CA ASP A 12 -8.52 -24.27 -3.46
C ASP A 12 -8.75 -25.04 -2.13
N PRO A 13 -9.79 -25.89 -2.02
CA PRO A 13 -10.05 -26.65 -0.79
C PRO A 13 -8.98 -27.71 -0.50
N ASN A 14 -8.24 -28.13 -1.52
CA ASN A 14 -7.11 -29.07 -1.42
C ASN A 14 -5.74 -28.36 -1.37
N CYS A 15 -5.69 -27.09 -0.93
CA CYS A 15 -4.43 -26.36 -0.84
C CYS A 15 -3.49 -26.98 0.22
N LEU A 16 -2.26 -27.30 -0.19
CA LEU A 16 -1.19 -27.86 0.66
C LEU A 16 -0.75 -26.92 1.81
N LEU A 17 -1.26 -25.69 1.86
CA LEU A 17 -0.94 -24.68 2.87
C LEU A 17 -2.23 -24.23 3.54
N SER A 18 -2.29 -24.29 4.88
CA SER A 18 -3.46 -23.85 5.64
C SER A 18 -4.01 -22.48 5.19
N HIS A 19 -5.33 -22.40 5.05
CA HIS A 19 -6.13 -21.20 4.80
C HIS A 19 -6.70 -20.58 6.10
N GLN A 20 -6.40 -21.15 7.28
CA GLN A 20 -6.86 -20.61 8.56
C GLN A 20 -6.06 -19.35 8.94
N HIS A 21 -6.75 -18.25 9.24
CA HIS A 21 -6.10 -17.04 9.71
C HIS A 21 -5.62 -17.18 11.17
N ASP A 22 -4.32 -17.48 11.35
CA ASP A 22 -3.67 -17.58 12.66
C ASP A 22 -2.65 -16.46 12.89
N GLU A 23 -2.80 -15.67 13.95
CA GLU A 23 -1.85 -14.60 14.35
C GLU A 23 -0.42 -15.13 14.61
N ASN A 24 -0.34 -16.41 15.02
CA ASN A 24 0.89 -17.17 15.21
C ASN A 24 1.65 -17.53 13.90
N LYS A 25 1.00 -17.42 12.74
CA LYS A 25 1.53 -17.83 11.41
C LYS A 25 1.51 -16.73 10.35
N VAL A 26 0.96 -15.56 10.63
CA VAL A 26 0.95 -14.40 9.72
C VAL A 26 2.05 -13.38 10.07
N PRO A 27 2.57 -12.64 9.07
CA PRO A 27 3.55 -11.59 9.33
C PRO A 27 2.91 -10.31 9.89
N ASP A 28 3.78 -9.40 10.33
CA ASP A 28 3.41 -8.08 10.84
C ASP A 28 2.75 -7.19 9.78
N CYS A 29 1.70 -6.47 10.18
CA CYS A 29 1.00 -5.54 9.32
C CYS A 29 1.85 -4.28 9.05
N LYS A 30 2.37 -4.15 7.83
CA LYS A 30 3.17 -2.98 7.42
C LYS A 30 2.41 -1.66 7.50
N MET A 31 1.08 -1.66 7.34
CA MET A 31 0.26 -0.47 7.53
C MET A 31 0.11 -0.11 9.00
N PHE A 32 -0.03 -1.10 9.90
CA PHE A 32 -0.12 -0.89 11.35
C PHE A 32 1.20 -0.34 11.92
N LEU A 33 2.34 -0.90 11.49
CA LEU A 33 3.66 -0.37 11.86
C LEU A 33 3.86 1.09 11.42
N ARG A 34 3.15 1.54 10.38
CA ARG A 34 3.10 2.94 9.90
C ARG A 34 1.98 3.78 10.53
N GLY A 35 1.13 3.22 11.38
CA GLY A 35 -0.04 3.91 11.95
C GLY A 35 -1.19 4.16 10.97
N ALA A 36 -1.24 3.46 9.84
CA ALA A 36 -2.16 3.69 8.73
C ALA A 36 -3.09 2.49 8.43
N CYS A 37 -3.19 1.49 9.32
CA CYS A 37 -4.17 0.41 9.18
C CYS A 37 -5.47 0.78 9.89
N THR A 38 -6.58 0.80 9.16
CA THR A 38 -7.94 1.08 9.65
C THR A 38 -8.84 -0.16 9.63
N ARG A 39 -8.25 -1.36 9.58
CA ARG A 39 -8.97 -2.62 9.37
C ARG A 39 -9.00 -3.42 10.68
N GLU A 40 -10.16 -3.43 11.33
CA GLU A 40 -10.42 -4.15 12.59
C GLU A 40 -10.02 -5.63 12.49
N GLY A 41 -10.56 -6.35 11.51
CA GLY A 41 -10.16 -7.71 11.16
C GLY A 41 -9.00 -7.74 10.16
N CYS A 42 -7.81 -7.34 10.58
CA CYS A 42 -6.65 -7.35 9.69
C CYS A 42 -6.03 -8.76 9.56
N LYS A 43 -5.87 -9.23 8.33
CA LYS A 43 -5.18 -10.49 7.99
C LYS A 43 -3.68 -10.56 8.33
N TYR A 44 -3.16 -9.57 9.05
CA TYR A 44 -1.76 -9.41 9.44
C TYR A 44 -1.69 -8.92 10.88
N ARG A 45 -0.68 -9.38 11.62
CA ARG A 45 -0.53 -9.13 13.06
C ARG A 45 -0.40 -7.63 13.38
N HIS A 46 -1.18 -7.13 14.33
CA HIS A 46 -1.21 -5.73 14.77
C HIS A 46 -0.37 -5.51 16.04
N VAL A 47 0.96 -5.62 15.91
CA VAL A 47 1.88 -5.51 17.05
C VAL A 47 2.95 -4.44 16.82
N LYS A 48 3.21 -3.65 17.86
CA LYS A 48 4.17 -2.55 17.86
C LYS A 48 5.59 -3.07 18.15
N VAL A 49 6.18 -3.77 17.18
CA VAL A 49 7.59 -4.21 17.26
C VAL A 49 8.54 -3.09 16.84
N SER A 50 9.64 -2.93 17.58
CA SER A 50 10.71 -1.98 17.26
C SER A 50 11.35 -2.29 15.91
N ALA A 51 11.69 -1.26 15.13
CA ALA A 51 12.33 -1.46 13.82
C ALA A 51 13.70 -2.17 13.93
N THR A 52 14.39 -1.99 15.06
CA THR A 52 15.66 -2.61 15.44
C THR A 52 15.53 -4.00 16.09
N ALA A 53 14.32 -4.48 16.38
CA ALA A 53 14.13 -5.81 16.96
C ALA A 53 14.46 -6.90 15.94
N GLU A 54 15.04 -8.00 16.40
CA GLU A 54 15.45 -9.11 15.57
C GLU A 54 14.25 -9.86 14.95
N LEU A 55 14.51 -10.64 13.90
CA LEU A 55 13.52 -11.51 13.28
C LEU A 55 13.23 -12.69 14.20
N CYS A 56 11.95 -13.06 14.34
CA CYS A 56 11.58 -14.23 15.13
C CYS A 56 11.95 -15.52 14.38
N GLU A 57 12.98 -16.22 14.83
CA GLU A 57 13.41 -17.50 14.26
C GLU A 57 12.28 -18.56 14.24
N GLN A 58 11.43 -18.57 15.28
CA GLN A 58 10.29 -19.50 15.36
C GLN A 58 9.25 -19.18 14.27
N PHE A 59 9.00 -17.90 14.00
CA PHE A 59 8.20 -17.48 12.85
C PHE A 59 8.85 -17.89 11.51
N MET A 60 10.18 -17.79 11.39
CA MET A 60 10.89 -18.27 10.19
C MET A 60 10.79 -19.80 10.00
N LYS A 61 10.70 -20.58 11.09
CA LYS A 61 10.36 -22.01 11.08
C LYS A 61 8.88 -22.29 10.75
N GLY A 62 8.04 -21.26 10.65
CA GLY A 62 6.65 -21.33 10.20
C GLY A 62 5.58 -21.28 11.30
N TYR A 63 5.97 -21.12 12.56
CA TYR A 63 5.05 -20.95 13.68
C TYR A 63 5.74 -20.30 14.89
N CYS A 64 5.22 -19.16 15.35
CA CYS A 64 5.66 -18.57 16.60
C CYS A 64 4.67 -18.90 17.72
N PRO A 65 5.09 -19.54 18.84
CA PRO A 65 4.20 -19.84 19.96
C PRO A 65 3.78 -18.61 20.78
N LYS A 66 4.38 -17.43 20.50
CA LYS A 66 4.07 -16.17 21.20
C LYS A 66 3.03 -15.30 20.48
N GLY A 67 2.62 -15.63 19.24
CA GLY A 67 1.55 -14.91 18.53
C GLY A 67 1.70 -13.39 18.50
N GLU A 68 0.62 -12.68 18.83
CA GLU A 68 0.61 -11.23 19.04
C GLU A 68 1.53 -10.77 20.19
N ALA A 69 1.72 -11.58 21.23
CA ALA A 69 2.64 -11.27 22.34
C ALA A 69 4.14 -11.44 22.00
N CYS A 70 4.50 -11.77 20.74
CA CYS A 70 5.90 -11.88 20.35
C CYS A 70 6.57 -10.48 20.20
N PRO A 71 7.65 -10.18 20.96
CA PRO A 71 8.38 -8.91 20.87
C PRO A 71 9.32 -8.83 19.65
N LEU A 72 9.51 -9.95 18.95
CA LEU A 72 10.35 -10.05 17.76
C LEU A 72 9.53 -9.85 16.48
N ARG A 73 10.20 -9.43 15.40
CA ARG A 73 9.56 -9.12 14.11
C ARG A 73 9.18 -10.40 13.36
N HIS A 74 7.93 -10.50 12.94
CA HIS A 74 7.42 -11.54 12.06
C HIS A 74 7.44 -11.03 10.61
N GLU A 75 8.62 -10.95 9.98
CA GLU A 75 8.73 -10.59 8.56
C GLU A 75 8.94 -11.83 7.69
N LEU A 76 8.07 -12.01 6.67
CA LEU A 76 8.28 -13.07 5.68
C LEU A 76 9.44 -12.70 4.75
N PRO A 77 10.35 -13.64 4.43
CA PRO A 77 11.40 -13.41 3.44
C PRO A 77 10.74 -13.09 2.09
N ARG A 78 11.05 -11.90 1.57
CA ARG A 78 10.74 -11.56 0.18
C ARG A 78 11.58 -12.48 -0.68
N LYS A 79 10.94 -13.31 -1.52
CA LYS A 79 11.62 -13.80 -2.72
C LYS A 79 12.03 -12.56 -3.49
N ALA A 80 13.34 -12.33 -3.63
CA ALA A 80 13.82 -11.29 -4.53
C ALA A 80 13.22 -11.57 -5.92
N PRO A 81 12.78 -10.54 -6.66
CA PRO A 81 12.51 -10.74 -8.07
C PRO A 81 13.83 -11.18 -8.70
N THR A 82 13.91 -12.44 -9.08
CA THR A 82 14.98 -12.91 -9.95
C THR A 82 14.79 -12.18 -11.26
N THR A 83 15.55 -11.10 -11.47
CA THR A 83 15.71 -10.44 -12.76
C THR A 83 16.52 -11.37 -13.66
N THR A 84 15.97 -12.56 -13.91
CA THR A 84 16.41 -13.47 -14.96
C THR A 84 16.04 -12.80 -16.27
N VAL A 85 16.96 -11.97 -16.75
CA VAL A 85 17.07 -11.67 -18.17
C VAL A 85 17.35 -12.99 -18.88
N SER A 86 16.27 -13.71 -19.21
CA SER A 86 16.34 -14.86 -20.09
C SER A 86 16.95 -14.39 -21.42
N PRO A 87 18.06 -14.99 -21.90
CA PRO A 87 18.63 -14.66 -23.19
C PRO A 87 17.71 -15.20 -24.29
N GLN A 88 16.65 -14.44 -24.59
CA GLN A 88 15.85 -14.67 -25.78
C GLN A 88 16.69 -14.26 -27.00
N ASN A 89 17.30 -15.29 -27.59
CA ASN A 89 17.97 -15.22 -28.88
C ASN A 89 16.96 -14.78 -29.95
N SER A 90 16.86 -13.47 -30.15
CA SER A 90 15.94 -12.86 -31.09
C SER A 90 16.57 -12.76 -32.48
N THR A 91 16.76 -13.91 -33.15
CA THR A 91 17.10 -13.93 -34.59
C THR A 91 15.86 -13.54 -35.42
N CYS A 92 15.64 -12.24 -35.61
CA CYS A 92 14.61 -11.75 -36.52
C CYS A 92 15.14 -11.58 -37.95
N ASN A 93 15.23 -12.69 -38.68
CA ASN A 93 15.30 -12.64 -40.15
C ASN A 93 13.88 -12.60 -40.72
N SER A 94 13.41 -11.42 -41.11
CA SER A 94 12.37 -11.23 -42.14
C SER A 94 12.43 -9.83 -42.71
N SER A 95 12.50 -9.76 -44.03
CA SER A 95 12.77 -8.56 -44.81
C SER A 95 11.52 -7.69 -45.07
N THR A 96 11.76 -6.53 -45.68
CA THR A 96 10.80 -5.68 -46.44
C THR A 96 9.67 -4.99 -45.69
N GLY A 97 9.72 -3.63 -45.63
CA GLY A 97 8.60 -2.82 -45.16
C GLY A 97 8.88 -1.32 -44.91
N LYS A 98 9.42 -0.59 -45.90
CA LYS A 98 9.49 0.88 -46.04
C LYS A 98 9.36 1.78 -44.76
N PRO A 99 10.39 2.56 -44.39
CA PRO A 99 10.18 3.76 -43.56
C PRO A 99 9.65 4.93 -44.42
N ALA A 100 8.51 5.50 -44.03
CA ALA A 100 8.04 6.79 -44.54
C ALA A 100 8.33 7.88 -43.49
N THR A 101 9.11 8.87 -43.90
CA THR A 101 9.58 10.01 -43.12
C THR A 101 8.49 10.77 -42.37
N VAL A 102 8.71 11.05 -41.08
CA VAL A 102 8.23 12.29 -40.45
C VAL A 102 9.44 13.02 -39.86
N ALA A 103 9.64 14.26 -40.30
CA ALA A 103 10.79 15.07 -39.91
C ALA A 103 10.54 15.77 -38.57
N GLY A 104 11.60 15.98 -37.79
CA GLY A 104 11.58 16.84 -36.61
C GLY A 104 12.34 18.15 -36.84
N THR A 105 11.88 19.21 -36.18
CA THR A 105 12.53 20.50 -35.90
C THR A 105 11.57 21.26 -34.96
N GLY A 106 11.93 22.02 -33.92
CA GLY A 106 13.19 22.39 -33.26
C GLY A 106 12.86 23.44 -32.17
N SER A 107 13.70 23.92 -31.26
CA SER A 107 15.10 23.61 -30.86
C SER A 107 15.32 24.23 -29.46
N PRO A 108 16.23 23.72 -28.59
CA PRO A 108 16.36 24.24 -27.22
C PRO A 108 17.16 25.54 -27.17
N LYS A 109 16.61 26.60 -26.56
CA LYS A 109 17.38 27.71 -25.99
C LYS A 109 16.77 28.18 -24.66
N ASN A 110 17.68 28.53 -23.76
CA ASN A 110 17.45 28.81 -22.36
C ASN A 110 17.94 30.24 -22.07
N ASP A 111 17.01 31.19 -22.08
CA ASP A 111 17.32 32.58 -21.82
C ASP A 111 16.59 33.02 -20.53
N ASN A 112 17.35 33.64 -19.64
CA ASN A 112 16.96 33.96 -18.27
C ASN A 112 16.53 35.43 -18.17
N GLU A 113 15.26 35.69 -17.89
CA GLU A 113 14.88 36.89 -17.13
C GLU A 113 13.59 36.69 -16.31
N GLU A 114 13.33 37.66 -15.45
CA GLU A 114 12.55 37.57 -14.21
C GLU A 114 11.05 37.87 -14.40
N LEU A 115 10.29 37.71 -13.30
CA LEU A 115 9.00 38.32 -12.96
C LEU A 115 7.71 37.50 -13.15
N ALA A 116 7.21 37.04 -11.98
CA ALA A 116 5.81 36.74 -11.65
C ALA A 116 5.16 35.53 -12.40
N ILE A 117 4.23 34.77 -11.81
CA ILE A 117 3.38 34.99 -10.63
C ILE A 117 3.37 33.70 -9.78
N ARG A 118 3.78 33.77 -8.51
CA ARG A 118 3.42 32.75 -7.51
C ARG A 118 1.92 32.82 -7.23
N PRO A 119 1.11 31.75 -7.35
CA PRO A 119 -0.24 31.76 -6.82
C PRO A 119 -0.18 31.84 -5.29
N ASN A 120 -0.38 33.05 -4.77
CA ASN A 120 -0.44 33.33 -3.33
C ASN A 120 -1.68 32.66 -2.73
N ILE A 121 -1.48 31.67 -1.85
CA ILE A 121 -2.55 30.92 -1.20
C ILE A 121 -3.22 31.81 -0.14
N ARG A 122 -4.15 32.67 -0.56
CA ARG A 122 -4.95 33.47 0.37
C ARG A 122 -5.94 32.58 1.11
N PHE A 123 -5.65 32.32 2.39
CA PHE A 123 -6.65 31.87 3.35
C PHE A 123 -7.72 32.95 3.51
N ALA A 124 -8.83 32.80 2.78
CA ALA A 124 -10.00 33.65 2.94
C ALA A 124 -10.83 33.18 4.14
N SER A 125 -10.49 33.67 5.34
CA SER A 125 -11.37 33.58 6.50
C SER A 125 -12.63 34.42 6.26
N LYS A 126 -13.68 33.81 5.70
CA LYS A 126 -15.02 34.38 5.68
C LYS A 126 -15.89 33.71 6.73
N HIS A 127 -16.07 34.42 7.84
CA HIS A 127 -17.20 34.26 8.72
C HIS A 127 -18.52 34.56 7.95
N SER A 128 -19.66 34.28 8.60
CA SER A 128 -21.05 34.60 8.17
C SER A 128 -21.68 33.79 7.02
N ALA A 129 -22.25 32.63 7.36
CA ALA A 129 -23.61 32.22 6.99
C ALA A 129 -24.10 31.20 8.02
N GLY A 130 -25.38 31.27 8.43
CA GLY A 130 -25.87 30.58 9.62
C GLY A 130 -26.06 29.06 9.48
N PHE A 131 -25.73 28.32 10.54
CA PHE A 131 -26.29 27.00 10.80
C PHE A 131 -27.80 27.13 11.06
N PRO A 132 -28.69 26.38 10.37
CA PRO A 132 -30.03 26.15 10.87
C PRO A 132 -29.96 25.19 12.07
N SER A 133 -30.04 25.73 13.28
CA SER A 133 -30.16 24.95 14.50
C SER A 133 -31.47 24.14 14.50
N LEU A 134 -31.39 22.84 14.22
CA LEU A 134 -32.54 21.92 14.22
C LEU A 134 -32.99 21.54 15.65
N PHE A 135 -32.95 22.49 16.58
CA PHE A 135 -33.28 22.26 17.99
C PHE A 135 -33.66 23.57 18.72
N ASP A 136 -34.84 24.10 18.43
CA ASP A 136 -35.74 24.57 19.49
C ASP A 136 -37.20 24.43 19.03
N GLY A 137 -38.08 24.05 19.95
CA GLY A 137 -39.46 23.65 19.66
C GLY A 137 -40.24 23.34 20.93
N LEU A 138 -40.00 24.10 21.99
CA LEU A 138 -40.76 23.99 23.24
C LEU A 138 -42.26 24.25 23.01
N ARG A 139 -43.11 23.37 23.55
CA ARG A 139 -44.28 23.84 24.32
C ARG A 139 -44.84 22.78 25.29
N PRO A 140 -45.09 23.14 26.55
CA PRO A 140 -45.80 22.28 27.50
C PRO A 140 -47.31 22.43 27.33
N SER A 141 -48.05 21.39 27.72
CA SER A 141 -49.47 21.48 28.04
C SER A 141 -49.73 20.65 29.29
N GLY A 142 -49.95 21.32 30.42
CA GLY A 142 -50.52 20.71 31.61
C GLY A 142 -52.01 20.98 31.66
N LYS A 143 -52.80 19.92 31.76
CA LYS A 143 -54.10 19.84 32.45
C LYS A 143 -54.44 18.38 32.69
#